data_AF-A0A916QA24-F1
#
_entry.id   AF-A0A916QA24-F1
#
_cell.length_a   1.000
_cell.length_b   1.000
_cell.length_c   1.000
_cell.angle_alpha   90.00
_cell.angle_beta   90.00
_cell.angle_gamma   90.00
#
_symmetry.space_group_name_H-M   'P 1'
#
loop_
_entity.id
_entity.type
_entity.pdbx_description
1 polymer ?
#
loop_
_entity_poly.entity_id
_entity_poly.type
_entity_poly.pdbx_seq_one_letter_code
_entity_poly.pdbx_strand_id
1 'polypeptide(L)'
;MITTGNETEKAIVKITYRSQDFPEEAFRVITENEEETKLYLREALEKAVREKAKLDSDYQLHFYALFLLGQFQDKEAFQKITELVSLPPETVDYLIGDTVTSGLSDILYNTYDGDMNRLKQMIADKTVDEYVRADVLEVMGQLYLDGEIPESDWKSFLSQKIHEAQGYDHIYNSIADLICRCHFVDMLPEIRYMFDHDLMDEGYLGAYDSCVDLMFEYREKGERFCAKSMDAAEYLRSWAMFTDSDMRDPDMSDADFEKMLMKMERTLNPPIRKKKIGRNEPCPCGSGKKYKLCCMNKPKEPIDEIETPEERSRWLERYPVTVGERKPGRVYLDDYYDRESIETDKILYLGLMHRPGLIWNRDERKENRRTKEYLYLAYQKAVEMAARENITSLEDFDKKHSIHYRNEEWLDRLLKLLKDAEDQAAYKEVKSWTKTMKK
;
A
#
# COMPACT_ATOMS: atom_id res chain seq x y z
N MET A 1 41.66 18.76 -28.51
CA MET A 1 41.82 18.37 -27.09
C MET A 1 41.95 19.63 -26.25
N ILE A 2 40.88 20.43 -26.17
CA ILE A 2 40.82 21.70 -25.46
C ILE A 2 39.41 21.75 -24.82
N THR A 3 39.35 22.07 -23.52
CA THR A 3 38.21 22.65 -22.74
C THR A 3 37.10 21.82 -22.07
N THR A 4 37.17 20.51 -21.84
CA THR A 4 36.11 19.85 -21.03
C THR A 4 36.11 20.27 -19.55
N GLY A 5 37.27 20.28 -18.88
CA GLY A 5 37.33 20.59 -17.43
C GLY A 5 36.86 21.99 -17.02
N ASN A 6 36.96 23.00 -17.92
CA ASN A 6 36.45 24.35 -17.65
C ASN A 6 34.91 24.42 -17.74
N GLU A 7 34.29 23.58 -18.57
CA GLU A 7 32.82 23.51 -18.67
C GLU A 7 32.22 22.72 -17.52
N THR A 8 32.85 21.59 -17.14
CA THR A 8 32.49 20.80 -15.95
C THR A 8 32.52 21.64 -14.67
N GLU A 9 33.64 22.34 -14.40
CA GLU A 9 33.77 23.20 -13.22
C GLU A 9 32.70 24.31 -13.17
N LYS A 10 32.40 24.93 -14.32
CA LYS A 10 31.33 25.95 -14.42
C LYS A 10 29.95 25.36 -14.13
N ALA A 11 29.67 24.15 -14.62
CA ALA A 11 28.42 23.47 -14.34
C ALA A 11 28.27 23.13 -12.85
N ILE A 12 29.34 22.64 -12.20
CA ILE A 12 29.37 22.40 -10.75
C ILE A 12 29.10 23.70 -9.98
N VAL A 13 29.80 24.79 -10.32
CA VAL A 13 29.59 26.11 -9.69
C VAL A 13 28.13 26.58 -9.87
N LYS A 14 27.52 26.32 -11.03
CA LYS A 14 26.15 26.73 -11.34
C LYS A 14 25.11 26.05 -10.45
N ILE A 15 25.35 24.81 -10.02
CA ILE A 15 24.46 24.06 -9.12
C ILE A 15 24.90 24.13 -7.65
N THR A 16 26.01 24.80 -7.35
CA THR A 16 26.57 24.80 -5.98
C THR A 16 25.69 25.56 -4.99
N TYR A 17 25.03 26.63 -5.45
CA TYR A 17 24.18 27.47 -4.62
C TYR A 17 22.75 27.50 -5.13
N ARG A 18 21.82 27.81 -4.23
CA ARG A 18 20.38 27.86 -4.50
C ARG A 18 20.06 28.77 -5.70
N SER A 19 19.18 28.28 -6.58
CA SER A 19 18.66 28.97 -7.75
C SER A 19 17.13 28.87 -7.77
N GLN A 20 16.44 29.89 -8.29
CA GLN A 20 15.00 29.84 -8.53
C GLN A 20 14.64 29.08 -9.80
N ASP A 21 15.54 29.12 -10.80
CA ASP A 21 15.39 28.38 -12.05
C ASP A 21 16.12 27.04 -11.96
N PHE A 22 15.50 25.99 -12.50
CA PHE A 22 16.14 24.68 -12.62
C PHE A 22 17.35 24.77 -13.58
N PRO A 23 18.57 24.39 -13.14
CA PRO A 23 19.80 24.57 -13.92
C PRO A 23 20.00 23.44 -14.96
N GLU A 24 19.06 23.30 -15.90
CA GLU A 24 18.98 22.23 -16.92
C GLU A 24 20.31 22.00 -17.67
N GLU A 25 20.91 23.09 -18.16
CA GLU A 25 22.17 23.02 -18.92
C GLU A 25 23.32 22.46 -18.07
N ALA A 26 23.38 22.84 -16.79
CA ALA A 26 24.43 22.36 -15.91
C ALA A 26 24.26 20.87 -15.59
N PHE A 27 23.03 20.41 -15.38
CA PHE A 27 22.74 18.99 -15.20
C PHE A 27 23.12 18.16 -16.44
N ARG A 28 22.84 18.68 -17.64
CA ARG A 28 23.24 18.02 -18.89
C ARG A 28 24.77 17.91 -19.00
N VAL A 29 25.48 19.01 -18.81
CA VAL A 29 26.96 19.03 -18.84
C VAL A 29 27.54 18.07 -17.80
N ILE A 30 26.99 18.04 -16.58
CA ILE A 30 27.46 17.15 -15.52
C ILE A 30 27.25 15.68 -15.91
N THR A 31 26.07 15.34 -16.43
CA THR A 31 25.74 13.99 -16.87
C THR A 31 26.64 13.52 -18.03
N GLU A 32 26.94 14.41 -18.99
CA GLU A 32 27.85 14.11 -20.10
C GLU A 32 29.32 13.92 -19.66
N ASN A 33 29.68 14.39 -18.46
CA ASN A 33 31.04 14.33 -17.90
C ASN A 33 31.07 13.57 -16.54
N GLU A 34 30.34 12.45 -16.47
CA GLU A 34 30.14 11.63 -15.26
C GLU A 34 31.42 11.36 -14.44
N GLU A 35 32.46 10.78 -15.05
CA GLU A 35 33.67 10.36 -14.31
C GLU A 35 34.43 11.53 -13.67
N GLU A 36 34.46 12.68 -14.34
CA GLU A 36 35.10 13.89 -13.80
C GLU A 36 34.26 14.50 -12.67
N THR A 37 32.93 14.46 -12.79
CA THR A 37 32.01 15.10 -11.84
C THR A 37 31.85 14.34 -10.54
N LYS A 38 31.91 12.99 -10.55
CA LYS A 38 31.80 12.14 -9.35
C LYS A 38 32.68 12.63 -8.20
N LEU A 39 33.91 13.07 -8.47
CA LEU A 39 34.82 13.57 -7.44
C LEU A 39 34.25 14.79 -6.71
N TYR A 40 33.77 15.79 -7.46
CA TYR A 40 33.16 17.00 -6.89
C TYR A 40 31.89 16.70 -6.11
N LEU A 41 31.06 15.78 -6.61
CA LEU A 41 29.81 15.39 -5.99
C LEU A 41 30.04 14.64 -4.66
N ARG A 42 31.00 13.71 -4.63
CA ARG A 42 31.38 13.03 -3.38
C ARG A 42 31.98 13.99 -2.35
N GLU A 43 32.82 14.93 -2.79
CA GLU A 43 33.38 15.97 -1.91
C GLU A 43 32.28 16.86 -1.31
N ALA A 44 31.22 17.14 -2.07
CA ALA A 44 30.06 17.86 -1.57
C ALA A 44 29.35 17.10 -0.44
N LEU A 45 29.16 15.78 -0.57
CA LEU A 45 28.61 14.94 0.51
C LEU A 45 29.54 14.95 1.74
N GLU A 46 30.85 14.84 1.55
CA GLU A 46 31.82 14.93 2.65
C GLU A 46 31.76 16.28 3.38
N LYS A 47 31.60 17.37 2.63
CA LYS A 47 31.41 18.71 3.18
C LYS A 47 30.14 18.78 4.02
N ALA A 48 29.02 18.27 3.52
CA ALA A 48 27.75 18.25 4.23
C ALA A 48 27.83 17.46 5.54
N VAL A 49 28.42 16.26 5.51
CA VAL A 49 28.63 15.43 6.71
C VAL A 49 29.53 16.12 7.74
N ARG A 50 30.59 16.80 7.28
CA ARG A 50 31.54 17.50 8.14
C ARG A 50 30.93 18.74 8.79
N GLU A 51 30.17 19.52 8.03
CA GLU A 51 29.63 20.82 8.48
C GLU A 51 28.26 20.70 9.17
N LYS A 52 27.47 19.67 8.84
CA LYS A 52 26.17 19.38 9.46
C LYS A 52 25.26 20.61 9.39
N ALA A 53 24.57 20.93 10.48
CA ALA A 53 23.74 22.13 10.63
C ALA A 53 24.50 23.47 10.53
N LYS A 54 25.83 23.48 10.31
CA LYS A 54 26.63 24.69 10.03
C LYS A 54 26.88 24.91 8.54
N LEU A 55 26.47 23.97 7.68
CA LEU A 55 26.55 24.13 6.24
C LEU A 55 25.72 25.36 5.85
N ASP A 56 26.27 26.19 4.96
CA ASP A 56 25.57 27.37 4.45
C ASP A 56 24.21 26.98 3.88
N SER A 57 23.14 27.65 4.32
CA SER A 57 21.77 27.38 3.88
C SER A 57 21.57 27.60 2.38
N ASP A 58 22.40 28.46 1.76
CA ASP A 58 22.37 28.68 0.32
C ASP A 58 23.16 27.64 -0.47
N TYR A 59 24.00 26.81 0.18
CA TYR A 59 24.74 25.74 -0.47
C TYR A 59 23.82 24.53 -0.75
N GLN A 60 23.86 24.02 -1.98
CA GLN A 60 22.94 22.98 -2.49
C GLN A 60 23.64 21.85 -3.25
N LEU A 61 24.98 21.90 -3.42
CA LEU A 61 25.68 20.89 -4.20
C LEU A 61 25.52 19.48 -3.63
N HIS A 62 25.53 19.33 -2.30
CA HIS A 62 25.38 18.03 -1.63
C HIS A 62 23.99 17.43 -1.88
N PHE A 63 22.96 18.26 -1.90
CA PHE A 63 21.59 17.85 -2.20
C PHE A 63 21.50 17.31 -3.64
N TYR A 64 21.97 18.07 -4.64
CA TYR A 64 21.97 17.60 -6.03
C TYR A 64 22.90 16.40 -6.24
N ALA A 65 24.00 16.32 -5.50
CA ALA A 65 24.93 15.21 -5.55
C ALA A 65 24.27 13.88 -5.20
N LEU A 66 23.30 13.84 -4.28
CA LEU A 66 22.58 12.60 -3.94
C LEU A 66 21.88 12.00 -5.16
N PHE A 67 21.13 12.81 -5.89
CA PHE A 67 20.39 12.37 -7.08
C PHE A 67 21.34 12.04 -8.25
N LEU A 68 22.36 12.87 -8.47
CA LEU A 68 23.33 12.64 -9.54
C LEU A 68 24.16 11.37 -9.30
N LEU A 69 24.64 11.15 -8.07
CA LEU A 69 25.37 9.93 -7.71
C LEU A 69 24.48 8.70 -7.75
N GLY A 70 23.19 8.83 -7.40
CA GLY A 70 22.18 7.79 -7.62
C GLY A 70 22.00 7.47 -9.11
N GLN A 71 21.86 8.49 -9.97
CA GLN A 71 21.79 8.33 -11.42
C GLN A 71 23.03 7.64 -11.99
N PHE A 72 24.21 7.99 -11.50
CA PHE A 72 25.48 7.39 -11.90
C PHE A 72 25.74 6.00 -11.26
N GLN A 73 24.83 5.53 -10.40
CA GLN A 73 24.96 4.28 -9.64
C GLN A 73 26.30 4.17 -8.90
N ASP A 74 26.74 5.29 -8.33
CA ASP A 74 28.09 5.43 -7.81
C ASP A 74 28.27 4.70 -6.46
N LYS A 75 28.84 3.49 -6.51
CA LYS A 75 28.98 2.62 -5.34
C LYS A 75 29.90 3.18 -4.25
N GLU A 76 30.89 3.98 -4.63
CA GLU A 76 31.81 4.61 -3.68
C GLU A 76 31.13 5.68 -2.82
N ALA A 77 30.01 6.27 -3.28
CA ALA A 77 29.25 7.24 -2.52
C ALA A 77 28.44 6.61 -1.37
N PHE A 78 28.08 5.33 -1.45
CA PHE A 78 27.12 4.69 -0.55
C PHE A 78 27.47 4.85 0.93
N GLN A 79 28.74 4.62 1.29
CA GLN A 79 29.19 4.79 2.68
C GLN A 79 28.99 6.23 3.16
N LYS A 80 29.22 7.23 2.30
CA LYS A 80 29.07 8.64 2.67
C LYS A 80 27.60 9.04 2.73
N ILE A 81 26.77 8.53 1.84
CA ILE A 81 25.31 8.74 1.84
C ILE A 81 24.71 8.17 3.12
N THR A 82 25.04 6.92 3.46
CA THR A 82 24.57 6.28 4.70
C THR A 82 25.05 7.01 5.96
N GLU A 83 26.28 7.54 5.97
CA GLU A 83 26.77 8.40 7.05
C GLU A 83 25.96 9.71 7.17
N LEU A 84 25.62 10.34 6.05
CA LEU A 84 24.82 11.57 6.01
C LEU A 84 23.41 11.33 6.57
N VAL A 85 22.72 10.30 6.12
CA VAL A 85 21.33 10.04 6.54
C VAL A 85 21.23 9.39 7.93
N SER A 86 22.36 8.97 8.51
CA SER A 86 22.45 8.52 9.91
C SER A 86 22.82 9.66 10.88
N LEU A 87 22.91 10.90 10.40
CA LEU A 87 23.05 12.07 11.28
C LEU A 87 21.75 12.26 12.11
N PRO A 88 21.78 13.08 13.18
CA PRO A 88 20.57 13.36 13.96
C PRO A 88 19.43 13.87 13.05
N PRO A 89 18.16 13.47 13.29
CA PRO A 89 17.03 13.78 12.39
C PRO A 89 16.96 15.25 11.96
N GLU A 90 17.10 16.19 12.89
CA GLU A 90 17.02 17.63 12.58
C GLU A 90 18.16 18.14 11.70
N THR A 91 19.29 17.42 11.72
CA THR A 91 20.41 17.69 10.81
C THR A 91 20.14 17.10 9.43
N VAL A 92 19.54 15.91 9.35
CA VAL A 92 19.16 15.30 8.07
C VAL A 92 18.10 16.16 7.39
N ASP A 93 17.06 16.55 8.11
CA ASP A 93 16.01 17.45 7.63
C ASP A 93 16.60 18.78 7.12
N TYR A 94 17.51 19.40 7.90
CA TYR A 94 18.20 20.61 7.46
C TYR A 94 19.01 20.44 6.17
N LEU A 95 19.68 19.30 6.01
CA LEU A 95 20.58 19.07 4.87
C LEU A 95 19.84 18.66 3.60
N ILE A 96 18.80 17.81 3.71
CA ILE A 96 18.19 17.16 2.54
C ILE A 96 16.67 17.24 2.50
N GLY A 97 16.04 17.73 3.57
CA GLY A 97 14.60 18.00 3.67
C GLY A 97 13.73 16.86 3.12
N ASP A 98 12.78 17.24 2.26
CA ASP A 98 11.80 16.33 1.63
C ASP A 98 12.42 15.15 0.87
N THR A 99 13.72 15.16 0.57
CA THR A 99 14.42 14.00 -0.02
C THR A 99 14.23 12.74 0.81
N VAL A 100 14.20 12.87 2.14
CA VAL A 100 13.97 11.76 3.08
C VAL A 100 12.66 11.02 2.77
N THR A 101 11.65 11.73 2.26
CA THR A 101 10.30 11.18 2.03
C THR A 101 9.92 11.06 0.56
N SER A 102 10.84 11.35 -0.37
CA SER A 102 10.51 11.41 -1.80
C SER A 102 11.42 10.54 -2.68
N GLY A 103 12.74 10.50 -2.44
CA GLY A 103 13.68 9.83 -3.35
C GLY A 103 14.85 9.10 -2.71
N LEU A 104 14.95 9.08 -1.38
CA LEU A 104 16.11 8.52 -0.69
C LEU A 104 16.23 6.99 -0.89
N SER A 105 15.14 6.22 -0.85
CA SER A 105 15.18 4.77 -1.12
C SER A 105 15.77 4.44 -2.50
N ASP A 106 15.40 5.19 -3.54
CA ASP A 106 15.96 5.04 -4.88
C ASP A 106 17.47 5.37 -4.92
N ILE A 107 17.88 6.45 -4.24
CA ILE A 107 19.30 6.86 -4.16
C ILE A 107 20.13 5.77 -3.47
N LEU A 108 19.66 5.28 -2.31
CA LEU A 108 20.32 4.23 -1.54
C LEU A 108 20.40 2.93 -2.35
N TYR A 109 19.32 2.53 -3.02
CA TYR A 109 19.30 1.33 -3.85
C TYR A 109 20.28 1.43 -5.03
N ASN A 110 20.26 2.54 -5.77
CA ASN A 110 21.12 2.71 -6.95
C ASN A 110 22.59 2.85 -6.57
N THR A 111 22.92 3.37 -5.38
CA THR A 111 24.30 3.46 -4.88
C THR A 111 24.74 2.24 -4.06
N TYR A 112 23.84 1.32 -3.69
CA TYR A 112 24.15 0.18 -2.80
C TYR A 112 25.42 -0.60 -3.19
N ASP A 113 26.36 -0.70 -2.26
CA ASP A 113 27.72 -1.24 -2.47
C ASP A 113 27.88 -2.73 -2.13
N GLY A 114 26.82 -3.38 -1.63
CA GLY A 114 26.85 -4.78 -1.19
C GLY A 114 26.97 -5.00 0.32
N ASP A 115 27.12 -3.94 1.15
CA ASP A 115 27.21 -4.06 2.60
C ASP A 115 25.83 -4.21 3.27
N MET A 116 25.26 -5.42 3.19
CA MET A 116 23.96 -5.75 3.78
C MET A 116 23.93 -5.54 5.31
N ASN A 117 25.07 -5.69 5.98
CA ASN A 117 25.14 -5.51 7.43
C ASN A 117 24.92 -4.06 7.82
N ARG A 118 25.38 -3.12 7.00
CA ARG A 118 25.13 -1.68 7.19
C ARG A 118 23.64 -1.36 7.13
N LEU A 119 22.92 -1.86 6.12
CA LEU A 119 21.47 -1.68 6.00
C LEU A 119 20.76 -2.20 7.27
N LYS A 120 21.09 -3.42 7.70
CA LYS A 120 20.51 -4.03 8.92
C LYS A 120 20.83 -3.24 10.19
N GLN A 121 22.03 -2.67 10.30
CA GLN A 121 22.42 -1.83 11.44
C GLN A 121 21.63 -0.52 11.47
N MET A 122 21.47 0.13 10.31
CA MET A 122 20.68 1.36 10.20
C MET A 122 19.22 1.13 10.64
N ILE A 123 18.59 0.04 10.20
CA ILE A 123 17.22 -0.32 10.61
C ILE A 123 17.11 -0.53 12.12
N ALA A 124 18.14 -1.11 12.75
CA ALA A 124 18.16 -1.39 14.18
C ALA A 124 18.47 -0.16 15.06
N ASP A 125 19.13 0.85 14.51
CA ASP A 125 19.54 2.04 15.25
C ASP A 125 18.39 3.07 15.37
N LYS A 126 17.72 3.07 16.51
CA LYS A 126 16.61 4.01 16.81
C LYS A 126 17.02 5.49 16.87
N THR A 127 18.32 5.82 16.75
CA THR A 127 18.77 7.21 16.63
C THR A 127 18.71 7.72 15.19
N VAL A 128 18.62 6.82 14.21
CA VAL A 128 18.35 7.12 12.81
C VAL A 128 16.87 7.41 12.64
N ASP A 129 16.58 8.46 11.87
CA ASP A 129 15.22 8.90 11.55
C ASP A 129 14.34 7.73 11.05
N GLU A 130 13.08 7.70 11.48
CA GLU A 130 12.18 6.57 11.21
C GLU A 130 11.81 6.42 9.72
N TYR A 131 11.76 7.53 8.98
CA TYR A 131 11.53 7.50 7.53
C TYR A 131 12.78 7.03 6.79
N VAL A 132 13.97 7.42 7.24
CA VAL A 132 15.23 6.86 6.71
C VAL A 132 15.29 5.35 6.94
N ARG A 133 14.91 4.86 8.12
CA ARG A 133 14.87 3.41 8.41
C ARG A 133 13.84 2.67 7.54
N ALA A 134 12.70 3.29 7.27
CA ALA A 134 11.69 2.78 6.34
C ALA A 134 12.24 2.69 4.90
N ASP A 135 12.92 3.72 4.40
CA ASP A 135 13.54 3.72 3.07
C ASP A 135 14.62 2.63 2.94
N VAL A 136 15.41 2.41 4.00
CA VAL A 136 16.39 1.30 4.04
C VAL A 136 15.69 -0.07 4.00
N LEU A 137 14.53 -0.22 4.63
CA LEU A 137 13.70 -1.43 4.52
C LEU A 137 13.18 -1.63 3.08
N GLU A 138 12.76 -0.56 2.40
CA GLU A 138 12.36 -0.62 0.99
C GLU A 138 13.51 -1.06 0.08
N VAL A 139 14.73 -0.55 0.31
CA VAL A 139 15.95 -0.98 -0.40
C VAL A 139 16.17 -2.48 -0.21
N MET A 140 16.07 -2.99 1.03
CA MET A 140 16.17 -4.43 1.29
C MET A 140 15.03 -5.22 0.62
N GLY A 141 13.81 -4.69 0.60
CA GLY A 141 12.68 -5.26 -0.14
C GLY A 141 12.97 -5.37 -1.63
N GLN A 142 13.55 -4.33 -2.23
CA GLN A 142 13.94 -4.35 -3.65
C GLN A 142 15.06 -5.36 -3.92
N LEU A 143 16.06 -5.46 -3.04
CA LEU A 143 17.13 -6.45 -3.12
C LEU A 143 16.60 -7.89 -3.01
N TYR A 144 15.57 -8.13 -2.19
CA TYR A 144 14.85 -9.40 -2.18
C TYR A 144 14.19 -9.68 -3.54
N LEU A 145 13.46 -8.71 -4.12
CA LEU A 145 12.82 -8.87 -5.44
C LEU A 145 13.84 -9.11 -6.56
N ASP A 146 15.06 -8.61 -6.42
CA ASP A 146 16.16 -8.84 -7.35
C ASP A 146 16.89 -10.18 -7.14
N GLY A 147 16.56 -10.91 -6.07
CA GLY A 147 17.12 -12.23 -5.76
C GLY A 147 18.42 -12.19 -4.94
N GLU A 148 18.80 -11.03 -4.40
CA GLU A 148 20.01 -10.86 -3.59
C GLU A 148 19.82 -11.30 -2.13
N ILE A 149 18.56 -11.41 -1.68
CA ILE A 149 18.21 -11.90 -0.34
C ILE A 149 17.33 -13.16 -0.49
N PRO A 150 17.70 -14.31 0.11
CA PRO A 150 16.84 -15.48 0.15
C PRO A 150 15.51 -15.20 0.89
N GLU A 151 14.40 -15.72 0.38
CA GLU A 151 13.07 -15.52 0.98
C GLU A 151 13.03 -15.89 2.47
N SER A 152 13.64 -17.01 2.86
CA SER A 152 13.70 -17.45 4.26
C SER A 152 14.40 -16.46 5.16
N ASP A 153 15.47 -15.84 4.67
CA ASP A 153 16.27 -14.89 5.44
C ASP A 153 15.53 -13.56 5.57
N TRP A 154 14.83 -13.16 4.50
CA TRP A 154 14.01 -11.96 4.50
C TRP A 154 12.82 -12.08 5.44
N LYS A 155 12.04 -13.15 5.33
CA LYS A 155 10.91 -13.43 6.24
C LYS A 155 11.35 -13.53 7.69
N SER A 156 12.48 -14.19 7.96
CA SER A 156 13.04 -14.31 9.31
C SER A 156 13.44 -12.95 9.88
N PHE A 157 14.05 -12.08 9.07
CA PHE A 157 14.41 -10.73 9.48
C PHE A 157 13.18 -9.88 9.81
N LEU A 158 12.16 -9.89 8.94
CA LEU A 158 10.90 -9.17 9.17
C LEU A 158 10.19 -9.66 10.44
N SER A 159 10.00 -10.98 10.60
CA SER A 159 9.39 -11.57 11.79
C SER A 159 10.17 -11.22 13.06
N GLN A 160 11.51 -11.32 13.03
CA GLN A 160 12.34 -10.91 14.17
C GLN A 160 12.09 -9.46 14.57
N LYS A 161 12.00 -8.52 13.60
CA LYS A 161 11.76 -7.11 13.89
C LYS A 161 10.39 -6.85 14.50
N ILE A 162 9.37 -7.57 14.04
CA ILE A 162 8.01 -7.51 14.60
C ILE A 162 7.99 -7.98 16.05
N HIS A 163 8.62 -9.12 16.36
CA HIS A 163 8.61 -9.69 17.71
C HIS A 163 9.57 -9.01 18.70
N GLU A 164 10.56 -8.25 18.21
CA GLU A 164 11.43 -7.38 19.01
C GLU A 164 10.80 -6.00 19.33
N ALA A 165 9.60 -5.72 18.82
CA ALA A 165 8.93 -4.44 19.00
C ALA A 165 8.70 -4.10 20.47
N GLN A 166 8.89 -2.81 20.80
CA GLN A 166 8.65 -2.27 22.14
C GLN A 166 7.48 -1.27 22.17
N GLY A 167 6.79 -1.13 21.05
CA GLY A 167 5.73 -0.16 20.79
C GLY A 167 5.73 0.26 19.33
N TYR A 168 4.81 1.14 18.96
CA TYR A 168 4.71 1.71 17.62
C TYR A 168 6.01 2.38 17.17
N ASP A 169 6.33 2.21 15.89
CA ASP A 169 7.44 2.82 15.16
C ASP A 169 7.04 2.82 13.67
N HIS A 170 7.33 3.89 12.93
CA HIS A 170 6.91 4.00 11.54
C HIS A 170 7.37 2.82 10.66
N ILE A 171 8.49 2.18 11.01
CA ILE A 171 9.01 1.02 10.26
C ILE A 171 8.01 -0.15 10.15
N TYR A 172 7.10 -0.33 11.12
CA TYR A 172 6.15 -1.45 11.11
C TYR A 172 5.08 -1.30 10.02
N ASN A 173 4.72 -0.05 9.71
CA ASN A 173 3.87 0.27 8.57
C ASN A 173 4.55 -0.18 7.26
N SER A 174 5.84 0.11 7.10
CA SER A 174 6.64 -0.34 5.95
C SER A 174 6.82 -1.86 5.91
N ILE A 175 7.03 -2.52 7.06
CA ILE A 175 7.12 -3.98 7.16
C ILE A 175 5.82 -4.63 6.66
N ALA A 176 4.65 -4.11 7.04
CA ALA A 176 3.38 -4.62 6.55
C ALA A 176 3.20 -4.41 5.04
N ASP A 177 3.56 -3.23 4.51
CA ASP A 177 3.53 -2.96 3.06
C ASP A 177 4.41 -3.95 2.29
N LEU A 178 5.64 -4.16 2.78
CA LEU A 178 6.60 -5.12 2.23
C LEU A 178 6.04 -6.55 2.23
N ILE A 179 5.47 -7.00 3.35
CA ILE A 179 4.85 -8.34 3.46
C ILE A 179 3.75 -8.52 2.41
N CYS A 180 2.87 -7.53 2.26
CA CYS A 180 1.78 -7.55 1.30
C CYS A 180 2.27 -7.53 -0.16
N ARG A 181 3.16 -6.59 -0.51
CA ARG A 181 3.66 -6.42 -1.88
C ARG A 181 4.66 -7.50 -2.31
N CYS A 182 5.30 -8.19 -1.36
CA CYS A 182 6.06 -9.41 -1.63
C CYS A 182 5.19 -10.67 -1.70
N HIS A 183 3.88 -10.56 -1.47
CA HIS A 183 2.93 -11.67 -1.51
C HIS A 183 3.24 -12.80 -0.49
N PHE A 184 3.72 -12.44 0.70
CA PHE A 184 4.02 -13.40 1.78
C PHE A 184 2.76 -13.80 2.55
N VAL A 185 1.90 -14.60 1.90
CA VAL A 185 0.61 -15.03 2.46
C VAL A 185 0.76 -15.77 3.79
N ASP A 186 1.83 -16.53 3.97
CA ASP A 186 2.16 -17.24 5.21
C ASP A 186 2.55 -16.30 6.38
N MET A 187 2.80 -15.02 6.10
CA MET A 187 3.06 -13.98 7.11
C MET A 187 1.82 -13.15 7.46
N LEU A 188 0.62 -13.46 6.92
CA LEU A 188 -0.63 -12.83 7.38
C LEU A 188 -0.83 -12.88 8.92
N PRO A 189 -0.44 -13.95 9.64
CA PRO A 189 -0.47 -13.95 11.11
C PRO A 189 0.42 -12.88 11.76
N GLU A 190 1.52 -12.49 11.12
CA GLU A 190 2.40 -11.42 11.62
C GLU A 190 1.75 -10.05 11.47
N ILE A 191 1.03 -9.81 10.36
CA ILE A 191 0.22 -8.60 10.19
C ILE A 191 -0.89 -8.55 11.25
N ARG A 192 -1.57 -9.67 11.50
CA ARG A 192 -2.57 -9.78 12.58
C ARG A 192 -1.96 -9.46 13.94
N TYR A 193 -0.78 -9.99 14.23
CA TYR A 193 -0.06 -9.73 15.47
C TYR A 193 0.25 -8.24 15.63
N MET A 194 0.68 -7.56 14.56
CA MET A 194 0.97 -6.13 14.59
C MET A 194 -0.28 -5.29 14.91
N PHE A 195 -1.46 -5.62 14.35
CA PHE A 195 -2.71 -4.97 14.73
C PHE A 195 -3.10 -5.24 16.18
N ASP A 196 -2.97 -6.48 16.66
CA ASP A 196 -3.34 -6.85 18.04
C ASP A 196 -2.48 -6.17 19.12
N HIS A 197 -1.29 -5.70 18.75
CA HIS A 197 -0.32 -5.06 19.65
C HIS A 197 -0.13 -3.57 19.36
N ASP A 198 -1.03 -2.95 18.58
CA ASP A 198 -0.99 -1.52 18.23
C ASP A 198 0.36 -1.10 17.62
N LEU A 199 0.99 -1.97 16.84
CA LEU A 199 2.29 -1.71 16.20
C LEU A 199 2.17 -0.97 14.86
N MET A 200 0.96 -0.83 14.32
CA MET A 200 0.69 -0.22 13.02
C MET A 200 -0.37 0.87 13.13
N ASP A 201 -0.30 1.81 12.19
CA ASP A 201 -1.33 2.84 11.99
C ASP A 201 -2.30 2.41 10.88
N GLU A 202 -3.58 2.24 11.22
CA GLU A 202 -4.65 1.96 10.26
C GLU A 202 -4.79 3.06 9.19
N GLY A 203 -4.30 4.28 9.46
CA GLY A 203 -4.27 5.37 8.48
C GLY A 203 -3.31 5.12 7.31
N TYR A 204 -2.35 4.21 7.45
CA TYR A 204 -1.31 3.97 6.44
C TYR A 204 -1.77 2.96 5.36
N LEU A 205 -2.09 1.72 5.75
CA LEU A 205 -2.56 0.67 4.82
C LEU A 205 -4.06 0.37 4.91
N GLY A 206 -4.77 0.99 5.85
CA GLY A 206 -6.13 0.57 6.23
C GLY A 206 -6.11 -0.46 7.37
N ALA A 207 -7.28 -1.01 7.65
CA ALA A 207 -7.43 -2.13 8.57
C ALA A 207 -6.93 -3.45 7.93
N TYR A 208 -6.95 -4.53 8.71
CA TYR A 208 -6.42 -5.83 8.27
C TYR A 208 -7.01 -6.34 6.95
N ASP A 209 -8.28 -6.07 6.64
CA ASP A 209 -8.88 -6.44 5.36
C ASP A 209 -8.20 -5.76 4.17
N SER A 210 -7.77 -4.51 4.33
CA SER A 210 -7.03 -3.78 3.29
C SER A 210 -5.65 -4.38 3.03
N CYS A 211 -4.98 -4.90 4.07
CA CYS A 211 -3.73 -5.64 3.92
C CYS A 211 -3.94 -6.97 3.17
N VAL A 212 -5.05 -7.66 3.42
CA VAL A 212 -5.40 -8.88 2.68
C VAL A 212 -5.69 -8.55 1.22
N ASP A 213 -6.46 -7.49 0.92
CA ASP A 213 -6.69 -7.05 -0.45
C ASP A 213 -5.36 -6.77 -1.17
N LEU A 214 -4.46 -6.02 -0.53
CA LEU A 214 -3.14 -5.68 -1.07
C LEU A 214 -2.26 -6.93 -1.29
N MET A 215 -2.32 -7.91 -0.37
CA MET A 215 -1.58 -9.18 -0.45
C MET A 215 -1.88 -9.96 -1.75
N PHE A 216 -3.07 -9.81 -2.32
CA PHE A 216 -3.46 -10.48 -3.57
C PHE A 216 -3.58 -9.54 -4.77
N GLU A 217 -3.17 -8.27 -4.61
CA GLU A 217 -3.23 -7.27 -5.67
C GLU A 217 -1.93 -7.22 -6.48
N TYR A 218 -2.03 -7.37 -7.80
CA TYR A 218 -0.88 -7.26 -8.71
C TYR A 218 -1.05 -6.08 -9.66
N ARG A 219 -0.52 -4.91 -9.30
CA ARG A 219 -0.54 -3.70 -10.12
C ARG A 219 0.66 -3.66 -11.08
N GLU A 220 0.42 -3.36 -12.36
CA GLU A 220 1.49 -3.26 -13.40
C GLU A 220 2.60 -2.23 -13.07
N LYS A 221 2.31 -1.24 -12.21
CA LYS A 221 3.29 -0.22 -11.77
C LYS A 221 3.77 -0.39 -10.31
N GLY A 222 3.28 -1.41 -9.58
CA GLY A 222 3.53 -1.58 -8.14
C GLY A 222 4.55 -2.65 -7.77
N GLU A 223 5.14 -3.33 -8.76
CA GLU A 223 5.97 -4.54 -8.57
C GLU A 223 7.39 -4.25 -8.05
N ARG A 224 7.73 -3.00 -7.71
CA ARG A 224 9.07 -2.62 -7.23
C ARG A 224 8.99 -1.62 -6.09
N PHE A 225 9.91 -1.73 -5.15
CA PHE A 225 10.08 -0.77 -4.05
C PHE A 225 10.97 0.39 -4.48
N CYS A 226 12.02 0.11 -5.26
CA CYS A 226 12.93 1.15 -5.76
C CYS A 226 13.07 1.12 -7.29
N ALA A 227 13.26 2.28 -7.88
CA ALA A 227 13.57 2.47 -9.29
C ALA A 227 14.99 1.97 -9.61
N LYS A 228 15.13 1.19 -10.70
CA LYS A 228 16.44 0.62 -11.14
C LYS A 228 17.36 1.62 -11.83
N SER A 229 16.84 2.80 -12.11
CA SER A 229 17.53 3.89 -12.77
C SER A 229 16.77 5.16 -12.44
N MET A 230 17.48 6.28 -12.36
CA MET A 230 16.90 7.59 -12.12
C MET A 230 17.51 8.61 -13.06
N ASP A 231 16.75 9.65 -13.37
CA ASP A 231 17.22 10.85 -14.04
C ASP A 231 17.04 12.01 -13.05
N ALA A 232 18.15 12.53 -12.55
CA ALA A 232 18.16 13.56 -11.53
C ALA A 232 17.48 14.85 -12.02
N ALA A 233 17.58 15.16 -13.31
CA ALA A 233 16.97 16.37 -13.86
C ALA A 233 15.45 16.21 -14.01
N GLU A 234 14.99 15.08 -14.56
CA GLU A 234 13.57 14.77 -14.65
C GLU A 234 12.91 14.72 -13.27
N TYR A 235 13.61 14.15 -12.29
CA TYR A 235 13.13 14.03 -10.93
C TYR A 235 13.00 15.40 -10.23
N LEU A 236 14.02 16.26 -10.35
CA LEU A 236 14.12 17.50 -9.59
C LEU A 236 13.41 18.70 -10.24
N ARG A 237 13.20 18.71 -11.55
CA ARG A 237 12.66 19.90 -12.27
C ARG A 237 11.29 20.37 -11.78
N SER A 238 10.49 19.49 -11.18
CA SER A 238 9.13 19.75 -10.69
C SER A 238 9.08 20.06 -9.19
N TRP A 239 10.23 20.11 -8.52
CA TRP A 239 10.29 20.38 -7.09
C TRP A 239 9.88 21.82 -6.78
N ALA A 240 9.16 21.98 -5.66
CA ALA A 240 8.59 23.26 -5.23
C ALA A 240 9.64 24.38 -5.01
N MET A 241 10.92 24.03 -4.90
CA MET A 241 12.01 25.00 -4.80
C MET A 241 12.26 25.77 -6.10
N PHE A 242 11.81 25.24 -7.25
CA PHE A 242 11.91 25.90 -8.54
C PHE A 242 10.60 26.60 -8.89
N THR A 243 10.71 27.77 -9.52
CA THR A 243 9.53 28.49 -10.00
C THR A 243 8.99 27.78 -11.24
N ASP A 244 7.89 27.05 -11.07
CA ASP A 244 7.14 26.55 -12.21
C ASP A 244 6.41 27.73 -12.87
N SER A 245 6.77 28.06 -14.12
CA SER A 245 6.10 29.14 -14.86
C SER A 245 4.63 28.84 -15.13
N ASP A 246 4.21 27.57 -14.99
CA ASP A 246 2.89 27.09 -15.35
C ASP A 246 1.92 26.95 -14.16
N MET A 247 2.37 27.14 -12.91
CA MET A 247 1.49 27.18 -11.74
C MET A 247 0.86 28.56 -11.54
N ARG A 248 0.08 29.04 -12.51
CA ARG A 248 -1.02 29.97 -12.23
C ARG A 248 -2.23 29.14 -11.86
N ASP A 249 -2.50 29.01 -10.56
CA ASP A 249 -3.78 28.51 -10.06
C ASP A 249 -4.90 29.40 -10.63
N PRO A 250 -5.72 28.91 -11.59
CA PRO A 250 -6.85 29.69 -12.03
C PRO A 250 -7.91 29.59 -10.93
N ASP A 251 -8.12 30.70 -10.22
CA ASP A 251 -9.17 30.91 -9.22
C ASP A 251 -10.46 30.15 -9.61
N MET A 252 -10.67 28.97 -9.01
CA MET A 252 -11.72 28.03 -9.41
C MET A 252 -13.05 28.52 -8.87
N SER A 253 -14.02 28.78 -9.74
CA SER A 253 -15.35 29.25 -9.31
C SER A 253 -16.14 28.13 -8.61
N ASP A 254 -17.05 28.50 -7.70
CA ASP A 254 -17.95 27.55 -7.02
C ASP A 254 -18.72 26.65 -8.01
N ALA A 255 -19.07 27.18 -9.18
CA ALA A 255 -19.78 26.44 -10.23
C ALA A 255 -18.89 25.38 -10.90
N ASP A 256 -17.60 25.66 -11.06
CA ASP A 256 -16.63 24.71 -11.60
C ASP A 256 -16.32 23.60 -10.58
N PHE A 257 -16.23 23.96 -9.29
CA PHE A 257 -16.09 23.01 -8.19
C PHE A 257 -17.30 22.07 -8.09
N GLU A 258 -18.53 22.59 -8.15
CA GLU A 258 -19.75 21.78 -8.13
C GLU A 258 -19.83 20.82 -9.33
N LYS A 259 -19.44 21.31 -10.52
CA LYS A 259 -19.41 20.48 -11.73
C LYS A 259 -18.34 19.38 -11.63
N MET A 260 -17.19 19.67 -11.01
CA MET A 260 -16.14 18.70 -10.71
C MET A 260 -16.65 17.63 -9.72
N LEU A 261 -17.32 18.04 -8.63
CA LEU A 261 -17.93 17.12 -7.68
C LEU A 261 -18.97 16.20 -8.32
N MET A 262 -19.90 16.73 -9.13
CA MET A 262 -20.88 15.91 -9.84
C MET A 262 -20.24 14.93 -10.83
N LYS A 263 -19.15 15.34 -11.51
CA LYS A 263 -18.40 14.47 -12.41
C LYS A 263 -17.70 13.36 -11.62
N MET A 264 -17.08 13.70 -10.49
CA MET A 264 -16.44 12.74 -9.59
C MET A 264 -17.45 11.74 -9.04
N GLU A 265 -18.62 12.18 -8.58
CA GLU A 265 -19.69 11.30 -8.09
C GLU A 265 -20.18 10.33 -9.19
N ARG A 266 -20.37 10.80 -10.42
CA ARG A 266 -20.75 9.92 -11.55
C ARG A 266 -19.66 8.93 -11.92
N THR A 267 -18.40 9.25 -11.66
CA THR A 267 -17.25 8.37 -11.94
C THR A 267 -17.11 7.31 -10.86
N LEU A 268 -17.29 7.70 -9.59
CA LEU A 268 -17.25 6.79 -8.44
C LEU A 268 -18.51 5.90 -8.36
N ASN A 269 -19.66 6.45 -8.78
CA ASN A 269 -20.96 5.80 -8.69
C ASN A 269 -21.75 5.87 -10.02
N PRO A 270 -21.24 5.24 -11.09
CA PRO A 270 -21.94 5.26 -12.37
C PRO A 270 -23.32 4.59 -12.22
N PRO A 271 -24.40 5.21 -12.75
CA PRO A 271 -25.71 4.61 -12.68
C PRO A 271 -25.69 3.28 -13.44
N ILE A 272 -26.01 2.19 -12.73
CA ILE A 272 -26.12 0.85 -13.32
C ILE A 272 -27.23 0.91 -14.36
N ARG A 273 -26.86 0.98 -15.64
CA ARG A 273 -27.81 0.75 -16.73
C ARG A 273 -28.22 -0.70 -16.63
N LYS A 274 -29.37 -0.97 -16.01
CA LYS A 274 -30.02 -2.29 -16.02
C LYS A 274 -30.24 -2.69 -17.47
N LYS A 275 -29.28 -3.40 -18.06
CA LYS A 275 -29.42 -3.99 -19.38
C LYS A 275 -30.50 -5.05 -19.23
N LYS A 276 -31.72 -4.75 -19.68
CA LYS A 276 -32.82 -5.71 -19.62
C LYS A 276 -32.45 -6.89 -20.51
N ILE A 277 -32.02 -7.98 -19.90
CA ILE A 277 -31.71 -9.22 -20.62
C ILE A 277 -33.02 -9.80 -21.13
N GLY A 278 -33.10 -9.99 -22.44
CA GLY A 278 -34.25 -10.60 -23.08
C GLY A 278 -34.41 -12.06 -22.62
N ARG A 279 -35.66 -12.51 -22.40
CA ARG A 279 -35.99 -13.89 -21.97
C ARG A 279 -35.27 -14.99 -22.77
N ASN A 280 -35.00 -14.74 -24.06
CA ASN A 280 -34.38 -15.69 -24.98
C ASN A 280 -32.88 -15.43 -25.23
N GLU A 281 -32.30 -14.37 -24.66
CA GLU A 281 -30.87 -14.07 -24.81
C GLU A 281 -30.00 -15.10 -24.05
N PRO A 282 -28.73 -15.30 -24.46
CA PRO A 282 -27.78 -16.09 -23.69
C PRO A 282 -27.69 -15.59 -22.25
N CYS A 283 -27.74 -16.52 -21.30
CA CYS A 283 -27.73 -16.20 -19.88
C CYS A 283 -26.36 -15.61 -19.47
N PRO A 284 -26.30 -14.48 -18.74
CA PRO A 284 -25.05 -13.80 -18.39
C PRO A 284 -24.17 -14.62 -17.43
N CYS A 285 -24.70 -15.66 -16.80
CA CYS A 285 -23.93 -16.54 -15.90
C CYS A 285 -22.99 -17.52 -16.63
N GLY A 286 -22.79 -17.38 -17.94
CA GLY A 286 -21.87 -18.21 -18.72
C GLY A 286 -22.35 -19.65 -19.02
N SER A 287 -23.62 -19.98 -18.73
CA SER A 287 -24.12 -21.36 -18.87
C SER A 287 -24.40 -21.82 -20.31
N GLY A 288 -24.33 -20.92 -21.29
CA GLY A 288 -24.71 -21.19 -22.69
C GLY A 288 -26.22 -21.37 -22.94
N LYS A 289 -27.06 -21.33 -21.89
CA LYS A 289 -28.53 -21.49 -21.98
C LYS A 289 -29.22 -20.15 -22.19
N LYS A 290 -30.46 -20.15 -22.71
CA LYS A 290 -31.32 -18.96 -22.74
C LYS A 290 -31.65 -18.51 -21.31
N TYR A 291 -31.72 -17.20 -21.05
CA TYR A 291 -31.98 -16.63 -19.72
C TYR A 291 -33.21 -17.24 -19.03
N LYS A 292 -34.31 -17.44 -19.78
CA LYS A 292 -35.55 -18.08 -19.28
C LYS A 292 -35.40 -19.52 -18.81
N LEU A 293 -34.36 -20.24 -19.27
CA LEU A 293 -34.09 -21.65 -18.94
C LEU A 293 -32.93 -21.77 -17.93
N CYS A 294 -32.46 -20.65 -17.40
CA CYS A 294 -31.35 -20.60 -16.47
C CYS A 294 -31.70 -19.63 -15.33
N CYS A 295 -30.99 -18.50 -15.20
CA CYS A 295 -31.14 -17.58 -14.07
C CYS A 295 -32.55 -16.99 -13.88
N MET A 296 -33.42 -16.97 -14.90
CA MET A 296 -34.79 -16.48 -14.71
C MET A 296 -35.66 -17.39 -13.83
N ASN A 297 -35.41 -18.71 -13.86
CA ASN A 297 -36.19 -19.71 -13.11
C ASN A 297 -35.38 -20.33 -11.97
N LYS A 298 -34.15 -19.86 -11.72
CA LYS A 298 -33.41 -20.29 -10.53
C LYS A 298 -34.17 -19.81 -9.29
N PRO A 299 -34.32 -20.66 -8.25
CA PRO A 299 -34.79 -20.17 -6.96
C PRO A 299 -33.87 -19.02 -6.53
N LYS A 300 -34.45 -17.96 -5.98
CA LYS A 300 -33.67 -16.88 -5.39
C LYS A 300 -32.95 -17.43 -4.18
N GLU A 301 -31.65 -17.25 -4.14
CA GLU A 301 -30.86 -17.54 -2.94
C GLU A 301 -31.15 -16.46 -1.89
N PRO A 302 -31.01 -16.72 -0.58
CA PRO A 302 -31.22 -15.70 0.46
C PRO A 302 -30.44 -14.40 0.22
N ILE A 303 -29.23 -14.51 -0.34
CA ILE A 303 -28.39 -13.36 -0.70
C ILE A 303 -29.00 -12.46 -1.80
N ASP A 304 -29.87 -13.01 -2.67
CA ASP A 304 -30.59 -12.26 -3.72
C ASP A 304 -31.73 -11.39 -3.16
N GLU A 305 -32.12 -11.59 -1.90
CA GLU A 305 -33.06 -10.73 -1.20
C GLU A 305 -32.39 -9.47 -0.64
N ILE A 306 -31.07 -9.50 -0.46
CA ILE A 306 -30.28 -8.39 0.10
C ILE A 306 -29.94 -7.37 -1.00
N GLU A 307 -29.30 -7.82 -2.08
CA GLU A 307 -28.92 -7.00 -3.24
C GLU A 307 -28.93 -7.83 -4.53
N THR A 308 -29.04 -7.18 -5.69
CA THR A 308 -29.08 -7.91 -6.96
C THR A 308 -27.71 -8.50 -7.32
N PRO A 309 -27.64 -9.58 -8.12
CA PRO A 309 -26.38 -10.16 -8.57
C PRO A 309 -25.45 -9.14 -9.26
N GLU A 310 -26.01 -8.20 -10.03
CA GLU A 310 -25.23 -7.15 -10.70
C GLU A 310 -24.61 -6.16 -9.71
N GLU A 311 -25.36 -5.77 -8.66
CA GLU A 311 -24.84 -4.90 -7.60
C GLU A 311 -23.73 -5.60 -6.83
N ARG A 312 -23.92 -6.86 -6.45
CA ARG A 312 -22.88 -7.65 -5.76
C ARG A 312 -21.63 -7.80 -6.62
N SER A 313 -21.78 -8.14 -7.90
CA SER A 313 -20.65 -8.30 -8.83
C SER A 313 -19.85 -7.02 -8.99
N ARG A 314 -20.49 -5.85 -8.95
CA ARG A 314 -19.81 -4.56 -8.99
C ARG A 314 -18.95 -4.33 -7.75
N TRP A 315 -19.48 -4.65 -6.58
CA TRP A 315 -18.77 -4.45 -5.32
C TRP A 315 -17.66 -5.49 -5.10
N LEU A 316 -17.83 -6.70 -5.62
CA LEU A 316 -16.81 -7.74 -5.64
C LEU A 316 -15.74 -7.54 -6.72
N GLU A 317 -15.80 -6.48 -7.54
CA GLU A 317 -14.73 -6.17 -8.51
C GLU A 317 -13.39 -5.89 -7.80
N ARG A 318 -13.44 -5.40 -6.56
CA ARG A 318 -12.26 -5.16 -5.72
C ARG A 318 -11.81 -6.38 -4.91
N TYR A 319 -12.64 -7.41 -4.82
CA TYR A 319 -12.32 -8.60 -4.06
C TYR A 319 -11.21 -9.41 -4.76
N PRO A 320 -10.26 -10.02 -4.04
CA PRO A 320 -9.19 -10.82 -4.61
C PRO A 320 -9.68 -11.84 -5.65
N VAL A 321 -9.06 -11.86 -6.83
CA VAL A 321 -9.50 -12.71 -7.95
C VAL A 321 -9.33 -14.18 -7.60
N THR A 322 -10.43 -14.96 -7.61
CA THR A 322 -10.42 -16.40 -7.29
C THR A 322 -10.66 -17.29 -8.51
N VAL A 323 -10.96 -16.73 -9.69
CA VAL A 323 -11.31 -17.50 -10.90
C VAL A 323 -10.79 -16.75 -12.13
N GLY A 324 -10.18 -17.46 -13.07
CA GLY A 324 -9.73 -16.89 -14.34
C GLY A 324 -8.49 -17.55 -14.90
N GLU A 325 -7.87 -16.91 -15.89
CA GLU A 325 -6.55 -17.31 -16.40
C GLU A 325 -5.49 -17.01 -15.34
N ARG A 326 -4.84 -18.07 -14.84
CA ARG A 326 -3.76 -17.94 -13.88
C ARG A 326 -2.48 -17.48 -14.58
N LYS A 327 -1.81 -16.49 -13.99
CA LYS A 327 -0.53 -15.98 -14.46
C LYS A 327 0.60 -16.65 -13.65
N PRO A 328 1.68 -17.12 -14.28
CA PRO A 328 2.84 -17.65 -13.57
C PRO A 328 3.38 -16.67 -12.52
N GLY A 329 3.78 -17.19 -11.36
CA GLY A 329 4.36 -16.39 -10.26
C GLY A 329 3.35 -15.61 -9.41
N ARG A 330 2.05 -15.66 -9.72
CA ARG A 330 1.01 -15.03 -8.90
C ARG A 330 0.40 -16.01 -7.91
N VAL A 331 0.09 -15.52 -6.72
CA VAL A 331 -0.68 -16.23 -5.69
C VAL A 331 -2.16 -15.88 -5.80
N TYR A 332 -3.02 -16.84 -5.51
CA TYR A 332 -4.47 -16.66 -5.55
C TYR A 332 -5.10 -17.11 -4.23
N LEU A 333 -6.22 -16.51 -3.87
CA LEU A 333 -6.91 -16.80 -2.62
C LEU A 333 -7.30 -18.30 -2.50
N ASP A 334 -7.69 -18.92 -3.63
CA ASP A 334 -8.06 -20.34 -3.71
C ASP A 334 -6.86 -21.30 -3.67
N ASP A 335 -5.62 -20.80 -3.57
CA ASP A 335 -4.44 -21.59 -3.25
C ASP A 335 -4.30 -21.85 -1.74
N TYR A 336 -4.92 -21.00 -0.90
CA TYR A 336 -4.77 -21.02 0.56
C TYR A 336 -6.08 -21.31 1.29
N TYR A 337 -7.21 -20.95 0.71
CA TYR A 337 -8.51 -21.05 1.34
C TYR A 337 -9.47 -21.93 0.53
N ASP A 338 -10.26 -22.74 1.23
CA ASP A 338 -11.27 -23.56 0.57
C ASP A 338 -12.41 -22.69 0.02
N ARG A 339 -13.15 -23.26 -0.93
CA ARG A 339 -14.25 -22.57 -1.61
C ARG A 339 -15.32 -22.05 -0.66
N GLU A 340 -15.64 -22.78 0.41
CA GLU A 340 -16.70 -22.38 1.34
C GLU A 340 -16.26 -21.20 2.21
N SER A 341 -15.00 -21.19 2.64
CA SER A 341 -14.37 -20.05 3.30
C SER A 341 -14.40 -18.79 2.42
N ILE A 342 -14.00 -18.92 1.15
CA ILE A 342 -14.01 -17.81 0.18
C ILE A 342 -15.43 -17.28 -0.06
N GLU A 343 -16.43 -18.16 -0.20
CA GLU A 343 -17.81 -17.71 -0.43
C GLU A 343 -18.43 -17.07 0.83
N THR A 344 -18.04 -17.52 2.03
CA THR A 344 -18.45 -16.89 3.29
C THR A 344 -17.78 -15.52 3.45
N ASP A 345 -16.51 -15.42 3.10
CA ASP A 345 -15.75 -14.18 3.18
C ASP A 345 -16.25 -13.13 2.18
N LYS A 346 -16.64 -13.51 0.96
CA LYS A 346 -17.35 -12.60 0.03
C LYS A 346 -18.64 -12.01 0.60
N ILE A 347 -19.37 -12.77 1.42
CA ILE A 347 -20.59 -12.29 2.09
C ILE A 347 -20.22 -11.27 3.16
N LEU A 348 -19.18 -11.53 3.96
CA LEU A 348 -18.65 -10.59 4.95
C LEU A 348 -18.14 -9.31 4.27
N TYR A 349 -17.34 -9.44 3.21
CA TYR A 349 -16.80 -8.34 2.41
C TYR A 349 -17.92 -7.45 1.89
N LEU A 350 -18.97 -8.01 1.28
CA LEU A 350 -20.14 -7.24 0.82
C LEU A 350 -20.87 -6.49 1.95
N GLY A 351 -20.89 -7.07 3.15
CA GLY A 351 -21.52 -6.50 4.33
C GLY A 351 -20.71 -5.38 4.99
N LEU A 352 -19.38 -5.52 5.02
CA LEU A 352 -18.47 -4.67 5.81
C LEU A 352 -17.69 -3.65 4.97
N MET A 353 -17.55 -3.86 3.67
CA MET A 353 -16.79 -2.95 2.81
C MET A 353 -17.33 -1.52 2.84
N HIS A 354 -16.40 -0.56 2.83
CA HIS A 354 -16.75 0.84 2.65
C HIS A 354 -17.24 1.08 1.21
N ARG A 355 -18.46 1.61 1.06
CA ARG A 355 -19.05 1.91 -0.25
C ARG A 355 -18.95 3.41 -0.52
N PRO A 356 -18.02 3.87 -1.38
CA PRO A 356 -17.81 5.29 -1.64
C PRO A 356 -19.08 5.97 -2.15
N GLY A 357 -19.42 7.07 -1.51
CA GLY A 357 -20.52 7.97 -1.85
C GLY A 357 -20.29 9.32 -1.19
N LEU A 358 -20.93 10.38 -1.72
CA LEU A 358 -20.84 11.70 -1.10
C LEU A 358 -21.47 11.66 0.29
N ILE A 359 -20.80 12.22 1.30
CA ILE A 359 -21.20 12.13 2.71
C ILE A 359 -22.62 12.64 2.97
N TRP A 360 -23.08 13.63 2.18
CA TRP A 360 -24.43 14.20 2.27
C TRP A 360 -25.53 13.32 1.65
N ASN A 361 -25.17 12.31 0.86
CA ASN A 361 -26.10 11.35 0.24
C ASN A 361 -26.17 10.03 1.01
N ARG A 362 -25.56 9.95 2.20
CA ARG A 362 -25.44 8.72 2.98
C ARG A 362 -26.76 8.37 3.69
N ASP A 363 -27.31 7.19 3.40
CA ASP A 363 -28.46 6.62 4.12
C ASP A 363 -27.97 5.52 5.06
N GLU A 364 -27.58 5.92 6.27
CA GLU A 364 -27.02 5.02 7.27
C GLU A 364 -28.00 3.90 7.67
N ARG A 365 -29.32 4.17 7.67
CA ARG A 365 -30.33 3.14 8.00
C ARG A 365 -30.35 2.04 6.95
N LYS A 366 -30.32 2.41 5.66
CA LYS A 366 -30.26 1.45 4.57
C LYS A 366 -28.95 0.66 4.58
N GLU A 367 -27.83 1.32 4.84
CA GLU A 367 -26.52 0.67 4.99
C GLU A 367 -26.52 -0.34 6.13
N ASN A 368 -26.91 0.09 7.33
CA ASN A 368 -26.97 -0.76 8.52
C ASN A 368 -27.91 -1.96 8.33
N ARG A 369 -29.06 -1.77 7.68
CA ARG A 369 -29.96 -2.87 7.33
C ARG A 369 -29.27 -3.88 6.42
N ARG A 370 -28.64 -3.42 5.34
CA ARG A 370 -27.94 -4.30 4.40
C ARG A 370 -26.79 -5.06 5.08
N THR A 371 -25.94 -4.36 5.83
CA THR A 371 -24.84 -4.98 6.60
C THR A 371 -25.37 -6.03 7.55
N LYS A 372 -26.46 -5.75 8.27
CA LYS A 372 -27.10 -6.71 9.18
C LYS A 372 -27.53 -7.98 8.45
N GLU A 373 -28.21 -7.87 7.31
CA GLU A 373 -28.66 -9.06 6.54
C GLU A 373 -27.46 -9.88 6.01
N TYR A 374 -26.40 -9.24 5.52
CA TYR A 374 -25.19 -9.94 5.07
C TYR A 374 -24.48 -10.67 6.22
N LEU A 375 -24.26 -9.96 7.34
CA LEU A 375 -23.60 -10.55 8.51
C LEU A 375 -24.43 -11.68 9.11
N TYR A 376 -25.76 -11.58 9.12
CA TYR A 376 -26.63 -12.65 9.59
C TYR A 376 -26.53 -13.89 8.68
N LEU A 377 -26.49 -13.70 7.36
CA LEU A 377 -26.27 -14.79 6.42
C LEU A 377 -24.89 -15.44 6.60
N ALA A 378 -23.84 -14.64 6.83
CA ALA A 378 -22.50 -15.16 7.14
C ALA A 378 -22.49 -15.96 8.45
N TYR A 379 -23.20 -15.49 9.48
CA TYR A 379 -23.39 -16.22 10.73
C TYR A 379 -24.03 -17.59 10.53
N GLN A 380 -25.11 -17.67 9.75
CA GLN A 380 -25.77 -18.96 9.48
C GLN A 380 -24.80 -19.96 8.83
N LYS A 381 -24.00 -19.50 7.87
CA LYS A 381 -22.96 -20.31 7.24
C LYS A 381 -21.88 -20.74 8.22
N ALA A 382 -21.37 -19.81 9.04
CA ALA A 382 -20.35 -20.11 10.03
C ALA A 382 -20.81 -21.16 11.06
N VAL A 383 -22.07 -21.10 11.50
CA VAL A 383 -22.68 -22.11 12.39
C VAL A 383 -22.71 -23.49 11.72
N GLU A 384 -23.17 -23.57 10.46
CA GLU A 384 -23.24 -24.81 9.70
C GLU A 384 -21.85 -25.42 9.47
N MET A 385 -20.87 -24.59 9.09
CA MET A 385 -19.48 -24.98 8.90
C MET A 385 -18.86 -25.51 10.21
N ALA A 386 -18.99 -24.75 11.30
CA ALA A 386 -18.44 -25.13 12.60
C ALA A 386 -19.02 -26.46 13.10
N ALA A 387 -20.33 -26.65 12.96
CA ALA A 387 -21.00 -27.89 13.34
C ALA A 387 -20.56 -29.09 12.47
N ARG A 388 -20.47 -28.90 11.15
CA ARG A 388 -20.04 -29.94 10.20
C ARG A 388 -18.60 -30.39 10.46
N GLU A 389 -17.75 -29.48 10.92
CA GLU A 389 -16.32 -29.70 11.10
C GLU A 389 -15.90 -29.94 12.55
N ASN A 390 -16.86 -29.93 13.49
CA ASN A 390 -16.65 -30.05 14.93
C ASN A 390 -15.69 -28.98 15.50
N ILE A 391 -15.75 -27.77 14.95
CA ILE A 391 -15.01 -26.62 15.48
C ILE A 391 -15.79 -26.06 16.68
N THR A 392 -15.10 -25.90 17.81
CA THR A 392 -15.74 -25.53 19.09
C THR A 392 -15.30 -24.19 19.63
N SER A 393 -14.30 -23.54 19.01
CA SER A 393 -13.81 -22.23 19.40
C SER A 393 -13.79 -21.25 18.21
N LEU A 394 -13.96 -19.95 18.47
CA LEU A 394 -13.80 -18.92 17.44
C LEU A 394 -12.35 -18.87 16.92
N GLU A 395 -11.36 -19.09 17.79
CA GLU A 395 -9.95 -19.08 17.42
C GLU A 395 -9.61 -20.17 16.40
N ASP A 396 -10.10 -21.40 16.61
CA ASP A 396 -9.89 -22.50 15.67
C ASP A 396 -10.63 -22.26 14.35
N PHE A 397 -11.81 -21.62 14.41
CA PHE A 397 -12.52 -21.21 13.20
C PHE A 397 -11.73 -20.15 12.44
N ASP A 398 -11.23 -19.12 13.13
CA ASP A 398 -10.45 -18.03 12.53
C ASP A 398 -9.18 -18.56 11.86
N LYS A 399 -8.46 -19.48 12.52
CA LYS A 399 -7.26 -20.12 11.95
C LYS A 399 -7.53 -20.88 10.65
N LYS A 400 -8.74 -21.41 10.48
CA LYS A 400 -9.07 -22.29 9.35
C LYS A 400 -9.80 -21.58 8.21
N HIS A 401 -10.71 -20.67 8.54
CA HIS A 401 -11.70 -20.17 7.59
C HIS A 401 -11.69 -18.65 7.43
N SER A 402 -11.15 -17.88 8.38
CA SER A 402 -11.21 -16.43 8.30
C SER A 402 -10.15 -15.86 7.37
N ILE A 403 -10.59 -15.02 6.44
CA ILE A 403 -9.72 -14.40 5.44
C ILE A 403 -9.53 -12.93 5.77
N HIS A 404 -10.53 -12.06 5.53
CA HIS A 404 -10.43 -10.61 5.75
C HIS A 404 -10.87 -10.18 7.15
N TYR A 405 -11.81 -10.89 7.77
CA TYR A 405 -12.48 -10.42 9.00
C TYR A 405 -12.40 -11.47 10.11
N ARG A 406 -12.05 -11.06 11.34
CA ARG A 406 -12.11 -11.96 12.51
C ARG A 406 -13.54 -12.22 12.91
N ASN A 407 -13.83 -13.45 13.34
CA ASN A 407 -15.17 -13.81 13.79
C ASN A 407 -15.69 -12.92 14.90
N GLU A 408 -14.86 -12.65 15.91
CA GLU A 408 -15.26 -11.81 17.04
C GLU A 408 -15.71 -10.42 16.61
N GLU A 409 -14.95 -9.76 15.73
CA GLU A 409 -15.21 -8.38 15.29
C GLU A 409 -16.53 -8.25 14.54
N TRP A 410 -16.76 -9.11 13.52
CA TRP A 410 -17.96 -9.01 12.71
C TRP A 410 -19.20 -9.53 13.45
N LEU A 411 -19.06 -10.50 14.36
CA LEU A 411 -20.14 -10.97 15.23
C LEU A 411 -20.57 -9.87 16.20
N ASP A 412 -19.62 -9.14 16.79
CA ASP A 412 -19.93 -8.01 17.68
C ASP A 412 -20.63 -6.88 16.90
N ARG A 413 -20.22 -6.62 15.66
CA ARG A 413 -20.92 -5.70 14.75
C ARG A 413 -22.34 -6.17 14.46
N LEU A 414 -22.55 -7.46 14.16
CA LEU A 414 -23.87 -8.05 13.94
C LEU A 414 -24.77 -7.92 15.18
N LEU A 415 -24.24 -8.25 16.36
CA LEU A 415 -24.96 -8.15 17.63
C LEU A 415 -25.44 -6.71 17.90
N LYS A 416 -24.59 -5.71 17.60
CA LYS A 416 -24.97 -4.30 17.70
C LYS A 416 -26.13 -3.98 16.75
N LEU A 417 -26.03 -4.38 15.49
CA LEU A 417 -27.06 -4.12 14.47
C LEU A 417 -28.40 -4.82 14.78
N LEU A 418 -28.37 -6.06 15.27
CA LEU A 418 -29.57 -6.80 15.68
C LEU A 418 -30.26 -6.13 16.87
N LYS A 419 -29.48 -5.63 17.84
CA LYS A 419 -30.00 -4.89 18.98
C LYS A 419 -30.65 -3.57 18.54
N ASP A 420 -29.99 -2.82 17.66
CA ASP A 420 -30.49 -1.54 17.13
C ASP A 420 -31.75 -1.72 16.26
N ALA A 421 -31.89 -2.88 15.60
CA ALA A 421 -33.07 -3.27 14.84
C ALA A 421 -34.20 -3.90 15.69
N GLU A 422 -34.02 -4.02 17.01
CA GLU A 422 -34.95 -4.67 17.95
C GLU A 422 -35.27 -6.14 17.63
N ASP A 423 -34.40 -6.85 16.91
CA ASP A 423 -34.56 -8.26 16.56
C ASP A 423 -34.10 -9.18 17.69
N GLN A 424 -34.94 -9.28 18.73
CA GLN A 424 -34.60 -9.99 19.97
C GLN A 424 -34.41 -11.49 19.80
N ALA A 425 -35.02 -12.11 18.78
CA ALA A 425 -34.90 -13.53 18.53
C ALA A 425 -33.51 -13.84 17.96
N ALA A 426 -33.15 -13.21 16.85
CA ALA A 426 -31.84 -13.36 16.22
C ALA A 426 -30.71 -12.91 17.15
N TYR A 427 -30.88 -11.80 17.88
CA TYR A 427 -29.88 -11.34 18.85
C TYR A 427 -29.55 -12.40 19.91
N LYS A 428 -30.57 -13.04 20.49
CA LYS A 428 -30.36 -14.09 21.52
C LYS A 428 -29.67 -15.32 20.94
N GLU A 429 -30.04 -15.71 19.73
CA GLU A 429 -29.45 -16.84 19.01
C GLU A 429 -27.96 -16.63 18.77
N VAL A 430 -27.60 -15.55 18.06
CA VAL A 430 -26.21 -15.19 17.74
C VAL A 430 -25.40 -15.08 19.03
N LYS A 431 -25.91 -14.35 20.03
CA LYS A 431 -25.21 -14.14 21.31
C LYS A 431 -24.93 -15.46 22.04
N SER A 432 -25.87 -16.41 21.99
CA SER A 432 -25.72 -17.70 22.65
C SER A 432 -24.65 -18.55 21.96
N TRP A 433 -24.66 -18.58 20.62
CA TRP A 433 -23.65 -19.30 19.85
C TRP A 433 -22.26 -18.68 20.03
N THR A 434 -22.13 -17.35 19.87
CA THR A 434 -20.87 -16.62 20.08
C THR A 434 -20.31 -16.87 21.48
N LYS A 435 -21.15 -16.86 22.53
CA LYS A 435 -20.71 -17.15 23.90
C LYS A 435 -20.23 -18.60 24.06
N THR A 436 -20.79 -19.53 23.30
CA THR A 436 -20.38 -20.95 23.35
C THR A 436 -19.02 -21.14 22.68
N MET A 437 -18.80 -20.46 21.55
CA MET A 437 -17.53 -20.51 20.80
C MET A 437 -16.39 -19.70 21.45
N LYS A 438 -16.67 -18.83 22.43
CA LYS A 438 -15.65 -18.10 23.21
C LYS A 438 -15.20 -18.84 24.48
N LYS A 439 -15.83 -19.98 24.81
CA LYS A 439 -15.44 -20.81 25.95
C LYS A 439 -14.44 -21.87 25.51
#